data_AF-A0A9D6NB73-F1
#
_entry.id   AF-A0A9D6NB73-F1
#
_cell.length_a   1.000
_cell.length_b   1.000
_cell.length_c   1.000
_cell.angle_alpha   90.00
_cell.angle_beta   90.00
_cell.angle_gamma   90.00
#
_symmetry.space_group_name_H-M   'P 1'
#
loop_
_entity.id
_entity.type
_entity.pdbx_description
1 polymer ?
#
loop_
_entity_poly.entity_id
_entity_poly.type
_entity_poly.pdbx_seq_one_letter_code
_entity_poly.pdbx_strand_id
1 'polypeptide(L)'
;MRTLVMIAALLVTAHARLAAQPPLIGDAGDGGIQVRLHSERSEYRIGELMTISVLSERSAYLLLYYVDASGQAQLIVPSSYSTHDRVYPAQSLQVRDNRGRLLQQRGPRGTEWMQAVVTREPLDLEPFAAYLTPDSEAPLIRDPQGFTAAVQQELARRLAERKDPKVPVFGVAVLQYRVEEP
;
A
#
# COMPACT_ATOMS: atom_id res chain seq x y z
N MET A 1 17.88 -47.03 -50.68
CA MET A 1 18.34 -45.79 -50.01
C MET A 1 17.15 -45.17 -49.31
N ARG A 2 17.22 -45.05 -47.97
CA ARG A 2 16.19 -44.47 -47.10
C ARG A 2 16.45 -42.97 -47.00
N THR A 3 15.42 -42.13 -47.21
CA THR A 3 15.44 -40.78 -46.65
C THR A 3 14.07 -40.43 -46.11
N LEU A 4 14.04 -40.30 -44.79
CA LEU A 4 12.97 -39.81 -43.92
C LEU A 4 12.91 -38.28 -44.05
N VAL A 5 11.72 -37.67 -44.08
CA VAL A 5 11.56 -36.27 -43.66
C VAL A 5 10.31 -36.19 -42.79
N MET A 6 10.54 -36.19 -41.47
CA MET A 6 9.59 -35.67 -40.49
C MET A 6 9.74 -34.15 -40.45
N ILE A 7 8.62 -33.42 -40.51
CA ILE A 7 8.58 -32.02 -40.07
C ILE A 7 7.62 -31.97 -38.89
N ALA A 8 8.21 -31.76 -37.71
CA ALA A 8 7.52 -31.56 -36.45
C ALA A 8 6.85 -30.18 -36.44
N ALA A 9 5.56 -30.14 -36.10
CA ALA A 9 4.83 -28.91 -35.82
C ALA A 9 5.30 -28.37 -34.46
N LEU A 10 5.97 -27.22 -34.48
CA LEU A 10 6.42 -26.51 -33.29
C LEU A 10 5.23 -25.72 -32.71
N LEU A 11 4.58 -26.25 -31.68
CA LEU A 11 3.67 -25.49 -30.83
C LEU A 11 4.49 -24.47 -30.02
N VAL A 12 4.35 -23.18 -30.34
CA VAL A 12 4.84 -22.10 -29.47
C VAL A 12 3.80 -21.87 -28.39
N THR A 13 3.99 -22.48 -27.22
CA THR A 13 3.28 -22.10 -26.00
C THR A 13 3.82 -20.75 -25.54
N ALA A 14 3.08 -19.69 -25.83
CA ALA A 14 3.29 -18.37 -25.25
C ALA A 14 3.09 -18.45 -23.73
N HIS A 15 4.19 -18.70 -23.00
CA HIS A 15 4.22 -18.44 -21.57
C HIS A 15 4.23 -16.93 -21.43
N ALA A 16 3.07 -16.34 -21.11
CA ALA A 16 3.03 -15.01 -20.55
C ALA A 16 3.89 -15.05 -19.28
N ARG A 17 5.14 -14.62 -19.39
CA ARG A 17 5.85 -14.11 -18.23
C ARG A 17 5.03 -12.90 -17.80
N LEU A 18 4.17 -13.09 -16.79
CA LEU A 18 3.87 -12.00 -15.88
C LEU A 18 5.24 -11.59 -15.36
N ALA A 19 5.85 -10.61 -16.01
CA ALA A 19 6.91 -9.85 -15.39
C ALA A 19 6.22 -9.23 -14.18
N ALA A 20 6.41 -9.85 -13.01
CA ALA A 20 6.13 -9.23 -11.74
C ALA A 20 6.89 -7.90 -11.81
N GLN A 21 6.17 -6.81 -12.08
CA GLN A 21 6.75 -5.49 -11.96
C GLN A 21 7.36 -5.44 -10.56
N PRO A 22 8.63 -5.03 -10.41
CA PRO A 22 9.22 -4.92 -9.09
C PRO A 22 8.29 -4.05 -8.24
N PRO A 23 8.03 -4.43 -6.98
CA PRO A 23 7.22 -3.60 -6.11
C PRO A 23 7.77 -2.18 -6.15
N LEU A 24 6.90 -1.18 -6.29
CA LEU A 24 7.32 0.19 -6.06
C LEU A 24 7.75 0.29 -4.60
N ILE A 25 9.06 0.28 -4.37
CA ILE A 25 9.65 0.48 -3.05
C ILE A 25 9.55 1.99 -2.80
N GLY A 26 8.54 2.40 -2.03
CA GLY A 26 8.53 3.75 -1.47
C GLY A 26 9.59 3.83 -0.37
N ASP A 27 10.78 4.32 -0.70
CA ASP A 27 11.81 4.64 0.30
C ASP A 27 11.49 5.99 0.94
N ALA A 28 11.31 5.99 2.26
CA ALA A 28 11.27 7.21 3.05
C ALA A 28 12.71 7.77 3.13
N GLY A 29 13.00 8.82 2.34
CA GLY A 29 14.29 9.50 2.32
C GLY A 29 14.66 10.24 3.62
N ASP A 30 15.98 10.35 3.82
CA ASP A 30 16.79 11.21 4.70
C ASP A 30 16.23 11.60 6.09
N GLY A 31 16.38 10.66 7.04
CA GLY A 31 16.24 10.90 8.48
C GLY A 31 14.96 10.34 9.12
N GLY A 32 14.05 9.79 8.31
CA GLY A 32 12.82 9.12 8.72
C GLY A 32 12.97 7.64 9.07
N ILE A 33 11.86 6.95 9.39
CA ILE A 33 11.83 5.49 9.58
C ILE A 33 11.70 4.89 8.19
N GLN A 34 12.63 4.03 7.76
CA GLN A 34 12.41 3.27 6.54
C GLN A 34 11.28 2.27 6.77
N VAL A 35 10.26 2.43 5.93
CA VAL A 35 9.14 1.51 5.80
C VAL A 35 9.09 1.09 4.34
N ARG A 36 8.72 -0.16 4.10
CA ARG A 36 8.50 -0.72 2.77
C ARG A 36 7.12 -1.35 2.74
N LEU A 37 6.45 -1.15 1.61
CA LEU A 37 5.14 -1.73 1.33
C LEU A 37 5.28 -2.62 0.10
N HIS A 38 4.74 -3.83 0.18
CA HIS A 38 4.88 -4.84 -0.86
C HIS A 38 3.57 -5.59 -1.07
N SER A 39 3.27 -5.90 -2.31
CA SER A 39 2.22 -6.84 -2.71
C SER A 39 2.82 -7.99 -3.50
N GLU A 40 2.22 -9.18 -3.41
CA GLU A 40 2.71 -10.35 -4.15
C GLU A 40 2.50 -10.23 -5.67
N ARG A 41 1.60 -9.34 -6.11
CA ARG A 41 1.33 -9.03 -7.53
C ARG A 41 1.20 -7.52 -7.74
N SER A 42 1.42 -7.09 -8.97
CA SER A 42 1.15 -5.72 -9.44
C SER A 42 -0.22 -5.57 -10.11
N GLU A 43 -0.95 -6.68 -10.31
CA GLU A 43 -2.26 -6.72 -10.92
C GLU A 43 -3.14 -7.77 -10.21
N TYR A 44 -4.39 -7.40 -9.95
CA TYR A 44 -5.40 -8.23 -9.30
C TYR A 44 -6.73 -8.12 -10.04
N ARG A 45 -7.55 -9.16 -10.00
CA ARG A 45 -8.95 -9.08 -10.42
C ARG A 45 -9.86 -8.79 -9.24
N ILE A 46 -11.00 -8.14 -9.51
CA ILE A 46 -12.04 -7.93 -8.50
C ILE A 46 -12.43 -9.29 -7.89
N GLY A 47 -12.43 -9.36 -6.56
CA GLY A 47 -12.73 -10.56 -5.79
C GLY A 47 -11.53 -11.43 -5.43
N GLU A 48 -10.34 -11.20 -6.02
CA GLU A 48 -9.13 -11.92 -5.65
C GLU A 48 -8.60 -11.51 -4.27
N LEU A 49 -7.90 -12.46 -3.63
CA LEU A 49 -7.20 -12.21 -2.38
C LEU A 49 -5.82 -11.57 -2.65
N MET A 50 -5.43 -10.68 -1.75
CA MET A 50 -4.19 -9.92 -1.79
C MET A 50 -3.36 -10.15 -0.53
N THR A 51 -2.06 -10.33 -0.71
CA THR A 51 -1.05 -10.37 0.35
C THR A 51 -0.27 -9.06 0.36
N ILE A 52 -0.72 -8.13 1.21
CA ILE A 52 0.00 -6.89 1.45
C ILE A 52 0.92 -7.06 2.66
N SER A 53 2.18 -6.71 2.48
CA SER A 53 3.24 -6.81 3.48
C SER A 53 3.82 -5.44 3.80
N VAL A 54 3.89 -5.10 5.08
CA VAL A 54 4.55 -3.89 5.59
C VAL A 54 5.81 -4.31 6.34
N LEU A 55 6.94 -3.73 6.00
CA LEU A 55 8.22 -3.96 6.67
C LEU A 55 8.80 -2.64 7.13
N SER A 56 9.15 -2.54 8.41
CA SER A 56 9.81 -1.37 8.98
C SER A 56 11.17 -1.76 9.55
N GLU A 57 12.13 -0.85 9.50
CA GLU A 57 13.45 -1.03 10.12
C GLU A 57 13.42 -0.84 11.66
N ARG A 58 12.34 -0.25 12.19
CA ARG A 58 12.14 0.07 13.61
C ARG A 58 10.72 -0.26 14.05
N SER A 59 10.53 -0.45 15.35
CA SER A 59 9.19 -0.54 15.92
C SER A 59 8.48 0.81 15.78
N ALA A 60 7.27 0.82 15.25
CA ALA A 60 6.51 2.03 14.97
C ALA A 60 5.01 1.75 14.95
N TYR A 61 4.21 2.79 15.20
CA TYR A 61 2.78 2.77 14.90
C TYR A 61 2.58 2.79 13.39
N LEU A 62 1.57 2.07 12.90
CA LEU A 62 1.26 1.96 11.48
C LEU A 62 -0.08 2.60 11.19
N LEU A 63 -0.09 3.46 10.18
CA LEU A 63 -1.28 3.85 9.44
C LEU A 63 -1.17 3.25 8.05
N LEU A 64 -2.20 2.53 7.62
CA LEU A 64 -2.28 1.99 6.26
C LEU A 64 -3.56 2.48 5.63
N TYR A 65 -3.40 3.25 4.56
CA TYR A 65 -4.50 3.74 3.74
C TYR A 65 -4.55 2.97 2.43
N TYR A 66 -5.75 2.80 1.94
CA TYR A 66 -6.08 2.27 0.63
C TYR A 66 -6.80 3.36 -0.14
N VAL A 67 -6.43 3.59 -1.40
CA VAL A 67 -7.10 4.52 -2.32
C VAL A 67 -7.48 3.77 -3.59
N ASP A 68 -8.76 3.71 -3.86
CA ASP A 68 -9.28 2.99 -5.03
C ASP A 68 -9.13 3.80 -6.34
N ALA A 69 -9.51 3.19 -7.47
CA ALA A 69 -9.37 3.84 -8.78
C ALA A 69 -10.32 5.03 -9.00
N SER A 70 -11.32 5.23 -8.13
CA SER A 70 -12.18 6.41 -8.12
C SER A 70 -11.62 7.55 -7.27
N GLY A 71 -10.54 7.29 -6.52
CA GLY A 71 -9.95 8.22 -5.57
C GLY A 71 -10.57 8.16 -4.17
N GLN A 72 -11.41 7.14 -3.88
CA GLN A 72 -11.96 6.95 -2.54
C GLN A 72 -10.90 6.35 -1.63
N ALA A 73 -10.60 7.05 -0.52
CA ALA A 73 -9.64 6.61 0.48
C ALA A 73 -10.32 5.88 1.65
N GLN A 74 -9.68 4.82 2.14
CA GLN A 74 -10.11 4.05 3.31
C GLN A 74 -8.93 3.79 4.25
N LEU A 75 -9.13 3.96 5.56
CA LEU A 75 -8.20 3.51 6.57
C LEU A 75 -8.33 2.00 6.79
N ILE A 76 -7.24 1.28 6.54
CA ILE A 76 -7.13 -0.16 6.77
C ILE A 76 -6.52 -0.46 8.15
N VAL A 77 -5.51 0.31 8.55
CA VAL A 77 -4.83 0.16 9.84
C VAL A 77 -4.59 1.54 10.47
N PRO A 78 -4.85 1.74 11.77
CA PRO A 78 -5.70 0.90 12.62
C PRO A 78 -7.16 1.05 12.21
N SER A 79 -7.92 -0.04 12.20
CA SER A 79 -9.36 0.02 11.93
C SER A 79 -10.07 -1.13 12.63
N SER A 80 -11.41 -1.12 12.68
CA SER A 80 -12.17 -2.30 13.13
C SER A 80 -11.95 -3.55 12.28
N TYR A 81 -11.34 -3.38 11.09
CA TYR A 81 -10.92 -4.46 10.21
C TYR A 81 -9.56 -5.05 10.59
N SER A 82 -8.71 -4.42 11.41
CA SER A 82 -7.38 -4.95 11.75
C SER A 82 -7.12 -4.91 13.26
N THR A 83 -6.55 -5.99 13.80
CA THR A 83 -6.09 -6.03 15.21
C THR A 83 -4.70 -5.45 15.41
N HIS A 84 -4.01 -5.12 14.33
CA HIS A 84 -2.66 -4.55 14.39
C HIS A 84 -2.75 -3.02 14.43
N ASP A 85 -1.89 -2.40 15.24
CA ASP A 85 -1.68 -0.95 15.30
C ASP A 85 -0.20 -0.57 15.09
N ARG A 86 0.68 -1.59 15.00
CA ARG A 86 2.13 -1.43 15.03
C ARG A 86 2.85 -2.42 14.11
N VAL A 87 4.03 -2.00 13.68
CA VAL A 87 5.03 -2.80 12.99
C VAL A 87 6.28 -2.95 13.85
N TYR A 88 7.03 -4.02 13.63
CA TYR A 88 8.23 -4.36 14.39
C TYR A 88 9.41 -4.59 13.44
N PRO A 89 10.65 -4.31 13.88
CA PRO A 89 11.82 -4.46 13.04
C PRO A 89 12.01 -5.92 12.64
N ALA A 90 12.44 -6.12 11.38
CA ALA A 90 12.65 -7.45 10.78
C ALA A 90 11.41 -8.38 10.76
N GLN A 91 10.22 -7.84 11.00
CA GLN A 91 8.95 -8.56 10.87
C GLN A 91 8.17 -7.99 9.69
N SER A 92 7.85 -8.84 8.72
CA SER A 92 6.92 -8.48 7.66
C SER A 92 5.49 -8.65 8.18
N LEU A 93 4.80 -7.54 8.44
CA LEU A 93 3.40 -7.56 8.82
C LEU A 93 2.56 -7.83 7.56
N GLN A 94 1.97 -9.03 7.49
CA GLN A 94 0.94 -9.32 6.51
C GLN A 94 -0.39 -8.73 6.98
N VAL A 95 -0.93 -7.81 6.20
CA VAL A 95 -2.20 -7.13 6.52
C VAL A 95 -3.34 -8.12 6.35
N ARG A 96 -4.14 -8.26 7.42
CA ARG A 96 -5.26 -9.21 7.49
C ARG A 96 -6.48 -8.52 8.08
N ASP A 97 -7.65 -9.05 7.75
CA ASP A 97 -8.89 -8.64 8.41
C ASP A 97 -8.93 -9.16 9.86
N ASN A 98 -9.95 -8.74 10.62
CA ASN A 98 -10.14 -9.11 12.04
C ASN A 98 -10.47 -10.60 12.24
N ARG A 99 -10.73 -11.34 11.16
CA ARG A 99 -10.89 -12.81 11.14
C ARG A 99 -9.60 -13.51 10.69
N GLY A 100 -8.50 -12.78 10.50
CA GLY A 100 -7.21 -13.31 10.05
C GLY A 100 -7.15 -13.60 8.55
N ARG A 101 -8.14 -13.18 7.76
CA ARG A 101 -8.18 -13.42 6.30
C ARG A 101 -7.37 -12.37 5.55
N LEU A 102 -6.86 -12.75 4.39
CA LEU A 102 -6.24 -11.81 3.46
C LEU A 102 -7.26 -10.77 2.98
N LEU A 103 -6.75 -9.59 2.60
CA LEU A 103 -7.58 -8.55 2.00
C LEU A 103 -8.14 -9.06 0.67
N GLN A 104 -9.36 -8.64 0.34
CA GLN A 104 -10.00 -8.96 -0.93
C GLN A 104 -10.09 -7.69 -1.76
N GLN A 105 -9.74 -7.78 -3.05
CA GLN A 105 -9.87 -6.67 -3.97
C GLN A 105 -11.34 -6.36 -4.25
N ARG A 106 -11.75 -5.10 -4.02
CA ARG A 106 -13.16 -4.66 -4.10
C ARG A 106 -13.40 -3.40 -4.92
N GLY A 107 -12.38 -2.56 -5.09
CA GLY A 107 -12.51 -1.30 -5.80
C GLY A 107 -12.82 -1.50 -7.29
N PRO A 108 -13.30 -0.44 -7.97
CA PRO A 108 -13.56 -0.48 -9.39
C PRO A 108 -12.28 -0.77 -10.18
N ARG A 109 -12.45 -1.27 -11.40
CA ARG A 109 -11.32 -1.46 -12.33
C ARG A 109 -10.54 -0.16 -12.50
N GLY A 110 -9.22 -0.26 -12.44
CA GLY A 110 -8.32 0.85 -12.65
C GLY A 110 -7.01 0.71 -11.86
N THR A 111 -6.37 1.84 -11.60
CA THR A 111 -5.15 1.88 -10.80
C THR A 111 -5.52 2.20 -9.36
N GLU A 112 -4.92 1.49 -8.42
CA GLU A 112 -5.15 1.68 -6.99
C GLU A 112 -3.82 1.84 -6.26
N TRP A 113 -3.91 2.40 -5.06
CA TRP A 113 -2.76 2.71 -4.25
C TRP A 113 -2.96 2.30 -2.80
N MET A 114 -1.86 1.94 -2.16
CA MET A 114 -1.79 1.83 -0.72
C MET A 114 -0.66 2.69 -0.20
N GLN A 115 -0.89 3.34 0.93
CA GLN A 115 0.10 4.17 1.58
C GLN A 115 0.27 3.73 3.03
N ALA A 116 1.48 3.29 3.37
CA ALA A 116 1.88 3.04 4.74
C ALA A 116 2.56 4.30 5.28
N VAL A 117 2.12 4.75 6.45
CA VAL A 117 2.76 5.81 7.23
C VAL A 117 3.11 5.22 8.58
N VAL A 118 4.37 5.33 8.98
CA VAL A 118 4.82 4.85 10.27
C VAL A 118 5.31 5.99 11.14
N THR A 119 5.00 5.95 12.43
CA THR A 119 5.36 7.00 13.39
C THR A 119 5.87 6.38 14.69
N ARG A 120 6.76 7.07 15.42
CA ARG A 120 7.25 6.58 16.73
C ARG A 120 6.19 6.64 17.82
N GLU A 121 5.29 7.60 17.72
CA GLU A 121 4.18 7.83 18.65
C GLU A 121 2.85 7.66 17.91
N PRO A 122 1.75 7.35 18.60
CA PRO A 122 0.44 7.28 17.97
C PRO A 122 0.10 8.60 17.28
N LEU A 123 -0.40 8.53 16.04
CA LEU A 123 -0.91 9.72 15.37
C LEU A 123 -2.37 9.94 15.78
N ASP A 124 -2.69 11.18 16.14
CA ASP A 124 -4.07 11.64 16.27
C ASP A 124 -4.68 11.76 14.87
N LEU A 125 -5.73 10.96 14.62
CA LEU A 125 -6.37 10.82 13.32
C LEU A 125 -7.53 11.80 13.10
N GLU A 126 -7.91 12.59 14.10
CA GLU A 126 -9.00 13.55 14.00
C GLU A 126 -8.84 14.52 12.80
N PRO A 127 -7.66 15.08 12.50
CA PRO A 127 -7.48 15.94 11.33
C PRO A 127 -7.70 15.23 10.00
N PHE A 128 -7.53 13.91 10.01
CA PHE A 128 -7.72 13.08 8.83
C PHE A 128 -9.13 12.50 8.74
N ALA A 129 -9.97 12.69 9.76
CA ALA A 129 -11.31 12.12 9.81
C ALA A 129 -12.17 12.56 8.60
N ALA A 130 -12.01 13.81 8.16
CA ALA A 130 -12.65 14.30 6.96
C ALA A 130 -12.24 13.48 5.72
N TYR A 131 -10.99 13.02 5.60
CA TYR A 131 -10.54 12.18 4.47
C TYR A 131 -10.98 10.71 4.60
N LEU A 132 -11.49 10.29 5.75
CA LEU A 132 -11.85 8.90 6.02
C LEU A 132 -13.35 8.63 5.92
N THR A 133 -14.13 9.67 5.62
CA THR A 133 -15.58 9.52 5.42
C THR A 133 -15.89 9.31 3.93
N PRO A 134 -16.68 8.28 3.58
CA PRO A 134 -17.03 7.98 2.18
C PRO A 134 -17.67 9.14 1.42
N ASP A 135 -18.32 10.06 2.13
CA ASP A 135 -19.10 11.19 1.59
C ASP A 135 -18.39 12.55 1.73
N SER A 136 -17.09 12.54 2.04
CA SER A 136 -16.33 13.77 2.21
C SER A 136 -16.18 14.56 0.91
N GLU A 137 -16.70 15.79 0.92
CA GLU A 137 -16.38 16.81 -0.09
C GLU A 137 -15.03 17.50 0.17
N ALA A 138 -14.33 17.17 1.26
CA ALA A 138 -12.94 17.58 1.39
C ALA A 138 -12.23 17.10 0.11
N PRO A 139 -11.27 17.85 -0.43
CA PRO A 139 -10.51 17.42 -1.60
C PRO A 139 -9.72 16.16 -1.22
N LEU A 140 -10.41 15.03 -1.19
CA LEU A 140 -9.88 13.71 -1.20
C LEU A 140 -9.31 13.61 -2.59
N ILE A 141 -7.99 13.65 -2.56
CA ILE A 141 -7.21 13.96 -3.70
C ILE A 141 -7.45 12.78 -4.64
N ARG A 142 -8.09 13.04 -5.78
CA ARG A 142 -8.18 12.13 -6.94
C ARG A 142 -6.79 11.74 -7.50
N ASP A 143 -5.75 12.13 -6.77
CA ASP A 143 -4.33 11.94 -6.99
C ASP A 143 -3.70 11.46 -5.65
N PRO A 144 -3.30 10.18 -5.56
CA PRO A 144 -2.60 9.61 -4.42
C PRO A 144 -1.30 10.33 -4.06
N GLN A 145 -0.65 11.01 -5.02
CA GLN A 145 0.54 11.81 -4.74
C GLN A 145 0.17 13.02 -3.89
N GLY A 146 -0.91 13.71 -4.22
CA GLY A 146 -1.39 14.78 -3.35
C GLY A 146 -1.85 14.26 -1.99
N PHE A 147 -2.49 13.08 -1.87
CA PHE A 147 -2.81 12.51 -0.55
C PHE A 147 -1.53 12.27 0.27
N THR A 148 -0.51 11.68 -0.36
CA THR A 148 0.81 11.52 0.25
C THR A 148 1.39 12.86 0.71
N ALA A 149 1.34 13.89 -0.14
CA ALA A 149 1.84 15.22 0.17
C ALA A 149 1.06 15.89 1.31
N ALA A 150 -0.27 15.75 1.35
CA ALA A 150 -1.12 16.29 2.40
C ALA A 150 -0.79 15.65 3.76
N VAL A 151 -0.61 14.33 3.80
CA VAL A 151 -0.18 13.62 5.01
C VAL A 151 1.20 14.08 5.45
N GLN A 152 2.16 14.16 4.52
CA GLN A 152 3.51 14.65 4.83
C GLN A 152 3.51 16.09 5.33
N GLN A 153 2.70 16.97 4.73
CA GLN A 153 2.57 18.37 5.13
C GLN A 153 1.94 18.51 6.51
N GLU A 154 0.86 17.79 6.81
CA GLU A 154 0.22 17.83 8.12
C GLU A 154 1.13 17.26 9.21
N LEU A 155 1.84 16.17 8.91
CA LEU A 155 2.89 15.66 9.79
C LEU A 155 3.95 16.74 10.00
N ALA A 156 4.56 17.28 8.95
CA ALA A 156 5.59 18.32 9.06
C ALA A 156 5.11 19.54 9.87
N ARG A 157 3.86 20.00 9.69
CA ARG A 157 3.25 21.09 10.46
C ARG A 157 3.20 20.77 11.95
N ARG A 158 2.65 19.61 12.32
CA ARG A 158 2.57 19.17 13.73
C ARG A 158 3.95 19.04 14.38
N LEU A 159 4.95 18.69 13.59
CA LEU A 159 6.33 18.59 14.05
C LEU A 159 6.95 19.95 14.31
N ALA A 160 6.67 20.94 13.46
CA ALA A 160 7.09 22.32 13.67
C ALA A 160 6.44 22.96 14.92
N GLU A 161 5.25 22.51 15.30
CA GLU A 161 4.51 23.01 16.47
C GLU A 161 4.99 22.40 17.80
N ARG A 162 5.85 21.37 17.78
CA ARG A 162 6.41 20.77 19.01
C ARG A 162 7.51 21.64 19.61
N LYS A 163 7.40 21.87 20.93
CA LYS A 163 8.44 22.58 21.73
C LYS A 163 9.77 21.83 21.84
N ASP A 164 9.80 20.52 21.57
CA ASP A 164 11.01 19.71 21.48
C ASP A 164 11.16 19.11 20.06
N PRO A 165 11.93 19.73 19.17
CA PRO A 165 12.04 19.35 17.76
C PRO A 165 12.88 18.08 17.54
N LYS A 166 13.43 17.45 18.59
CA LYS A 166 14.40 16.35 18.44
C LYS A 166 13.80 15.02 17.99
N VAL A 167 12.48 14.85 17.96
CA VAL A 167 11.89 13.61 17.44
C VAL A 167 10.61 13.88 16.67
N PRO A 168 10.76 13.77 15.35
CA PRO A 168 9.89 12.87 14.61
C PRO A 168 10.60 12.09 13.52
N VAL A 169 10.58 10.78 13.69
CA VAL A 169 11.09 9.83 12.70
C VAL A 169 9.81 9.18 12.20
N PHE A 170 9.23 9.73 11.13
CA PHE A 170 8.12 9.08 10.44
C PHE A 170 8.63 8.50 9.13
N GLY A 171 7.93 7.51 8.62
CA GLY A 171 8.22 6.86 7.35
C GLY A 171 6.99 6.86 6.49
N VAL A 172 7.16 7.01 5.18
CA VAL A 172 6.07 6.85 4.21
C VAL A 172 6.52 5.91 3.12
N ALA A 173 5.69 4.90 2.82
CA ALA A 173 5.84 4.05 1.66
C ALA A 173 4.52 4.04 0.87
N VAL A 174 4.64 4.03 -0.45
CA VAL A 174 3.51 3.97 -1.37
C VAL A 174 3.68 2.75 -2.25
N LEU A 175 2.59 2.01 -2.44
CA LEU A 175 2.47 0.90 -3.35
C LEU A 175 1.37 1.24 -4.36
N GLN A 176 1.62 0.95 -5.62
CA GLN A 176 0.64 1.04 -6.70
C GLN A 176 0.42 -0.34 -7.29
N TYR A 177 -0.83 -0.66 -7.63
CA TYR A 177 -1.18 -1.87 -8.38
C TYR A 177 -2.39 -1.60 -9.27
N ARG A 178 -2.68 -2.53 -10.18
CA ARG A 178 -3.82 -2.46 -11.09
C ARG A 178 -4.91 -3.45 -10.67
N VAL A 179 -6.15 -3.04 -10.89
CA VAL A 179 -7.34 -3.85 -10.71
C VAL A 179 -8.05 -4.01 -12.03
N GLU A 180 -8.33 -5.25 -12.40
CA GLU A 180 -9.04 -5.63 -13.61
C GLU A 180 -10.40 -6.25 -13.29
N GLU A 181 -11.24 -6.35 -14.32
CA GLU A 181 -12.50 -7.09 -14.25
C GLU A 181 -12.27 -8.59 -13.93
N PRO A 182 -13.28 -9.28 -13.36
CA PRO A 182 -13.20 -10.69 -12.99
C PRO A 182 -12.78 -11.66 -14.11
#